data_AF-A0A8T4Q032-F1
#
_entry.id   AF-A0A8T4Q032-F1
#
_cell.length_a   1.000
_cell.length_b   1.000
_cell.length_c   1.000
_cell.angle_alpha   90.00
_cell.angle_beta   90.00
_cell.angle_gamma   90.00
#
_symmetry.space_group_name_H-M   'P 1'
#
loop_
_entity.id
_entity.type
_entity.pdbx_description
1 polymer ?
#
loop_
_entity_poly.entity_id
_entity_poly.type
_entity_poly.pdbx_seq_one_letter_code
_entity_poly.pdbx_strand_id
1 'polypeptide(L)'
;MVDCSKCGLCRAVCPVYLAVLKESSSPRGKAIFKENGKLSDLFYMCTLCGMCKKNCPIEVDLEIRKQRTQLIEAGKETEANKAMIENIRKYGNPFGKIEKGKKLKTLFCC
;
A
#
# COMPACT_ATOMS: atom_id res chain seq x y z
N MET A 1 5.81 -20.82 7.59
CA MET A 1 5.13 -19.51 7.50
C MET A 1 4.12 -19.45 8.63
N VAL A 2 4.03 -18.34 9.35
CA VAL A 2 3.10 -18.21 10.49
C VAL A 2 1.77 -17.66 9.95
N ASP A 3 0.67 -18.36 10.23
CA ASP A 3 -0.66 -17.98 9.78
C ASP A 3 -1.31 -16.96 10.74
N CYS A 4 -2.16 -16.07 10.21
CA CYS A 4 -2.78 -15.02 11.01
C CYS A 4 -3.80 -15.60 12.00
N SER A 5 -3.62 -15.33 13.29
CA SER A 5 -4.59 -15.68 14.35
C SER A 5 -5.85 -14.82 14.36
N LYS A 6 -5.96 -13.84 13.45
CA LYS A 6 -7.11 -12.93 13.28
C LYS A 6 -7.47 -12.07 14.51
N CYS A 7 -6.54 -11.93 15.47
CA CYS A 7 -6.74 -11.21 16.74
C CYS A 7 -7.12 -9.72 16.58
N GLY A 8 -6.75 -9.07 15.47
CA GLY A 8 -7.16 -7.70 15.17
C GLY A 8 -6.29 -6.58 15.76
N LEU A 9 -5.20 -6.89 16.47
CA LEU A 9 -4.27 -5.86 16.99
C LEU A 9 -3.73 -4.95 15.88
N CYS A 10 -3.37 -5.53 14.73
CA CYS A 10 -2.92 -4.77 13.57
C CYS A 10 -4.01 -3.89 12.94
N ARG A 11 -5.30 -4.25 13.07
CA ARG A 11 -6.45 -3.43 12.62
C ARG A 11 -6.57 -2.16 13.46
N ALA A 12 -6.47 -2.29 14.79
CA ALA A 12 -6.65 -1.18 15.73
C ALA A 12 -5.62 -0.04 15.53
N VAL A 13 -4.40 -0.38 15.10
CA VAL A 13 -3.30 0.59 14.91
C VAL A 13 -3.13 1.06 13.46
N CYS A 14 -3.96 0.61 12.52
CA CYS A 14 -3.77 0.93 11.11
C CYS A 14 -4.46 2.27 10.75
N PRO A 15 -3.70 3.31 10.33
CA PRO A 15 -4.30 4.61 10.01
C PRO A 15 -5.30 4.54 8.84
N VAL A 16 -5.04 3.67 7.86
CA VAL A 16 -5.93 3.46 6.70
C VAL A 16 -7.27 2.85 7.15
N TYR A 17 -7.23 1.89 8.07
CA TYR A 17 -8.45 1.31 8.61
C TYR A 17 -9.20 2.35 9.46
N LEU A 18 -8.51 3.15 10.27
CA LEU A 18 -9.15 4.18 11.09
C LEU A 18 -9.82 5.27 10.24
N ALA A 19 -9.28 5.58 9.05
CA ALA A 19 -9.88 6.54 8.12
C ALA A 19 -11.03 5.95 7.29
N VAL A 20 -10.89 4.71 6.82
CA VAL A 20 -11.82 4.11 5.83
C VAL A 20 -12.88 3.22 6.50
N LEU A 21 -12.60 2.69 7.69
CA LEU A 21 -13.47 1.81 8.49
C LEU A 21 -13.93 0.53 7.78
N LYS A 22 -13.19 0.06 6.77
CA LYS A 22 -13.49 -1.16 6.01
C LYS A 22 -12.48 -2.27 6.35
N GLU A 23 -12.96 -3.44 6.79
CA GLU A 23 -12.05 -4.54 7.18
C GLU A 23 -11.10 -4.96 6.06
N SER A 24 -11.55 -4.93 4.80
CA SER A 24 -10.71 -5.28 3.65
C SER A 24 -9.53 -4.33 3.45
N SER A 25 -9.58 -3.10 4.00
CA SER A 25 -8.44 -2.17 4.02
C SER A 25 -7.50 -2.38 5.20
N SER A 26 -7.91 -3.13 6.22
CA SER A 26 -7.11 -3.38 7.41
C SER A 26 -5.93 -4.31 7.10
N PRO A 27 -4.87 -4.31 7.92
CA PRO A 27 -3.77 -5.26 7.77
C PRO A 27 -4.22 -6.71 8.00
N ARG A 28 -5.23 -6.94 8.86
CA ARG A 28 -5.82 -8.27 9.08
C ARG A 28 -6.59 -8.73 7.84
N GLY A 29 -7.39 -7.87 7.23
CA GLY A 29 -8.09 -8.18 5.99
C GLY A 29 -7.11 -8.52 4.85
N LYS A 30 -5.99 -7.80 4.77
CA LYS A 30 -4.89 -8.11 3.85
C LYS A 30 -4.21 -9.45 4.15
N ALA A 31 -4.06 -9.83 5.42
CA ALA A 31 -3.56 -11.15 5.80
C ALA A 31 -4.48 -12.26 5.27
N ILE A 32 -5.80 -12.10 5.43
CA ILE A 32 -6.79 -13.05 4.93
C ILE A 32 -6.78 -13.13 3.39
N PHE A 33 -6.59 -12.01 2.70
CA PHE A 33 -6.41 -12.03 1.24
C PHE A 33 -5.16 -12.80 0.82
N LYS A 34 -4.03 -12.57 1.51
CA LYS A 34 -2.79 -13.30 1.27
C LYS A 34 -2.95 -14.80 1.51
N GLU A 35 -3.56 -15.19 2.63
CA GLU A 35 -3.84 -16.60 2.97
C GLU A 35 -4.66 -17.31 1.89
N ASN A 36 -5.64 -16.61 1.31
CA ASN A 36 -6.49 -17.14 0.24
C ASN A 36 -5.89 -16.97 -1.16
N GLY A 37 -4.63 -16.51 -1.30
CA GLY A 37 -4.00 -16.24 -2.60
C GLY A 37 -4.70 -15.15 -3.43
N LYS A 38 -5.51 -14.29 -2.80
CA LYS A 38 -6.29 -13.26 -3.47
C LYS A 38 -5.49 -11.98 -3.65
N LEU A 39 -5.18 -11.66 -4.90
CA LEU A 39 -4.65 -10.34 -5.26
C LEU A 39 -5.77 -9.29 -5.21
N SER A 40 -5.50 -8.15 -4.58
CA SER A 40 -6.46 -7.05 -4.45
C SER A 40 -5.77 -5.69 -4.51
N ASP A 41 -6.34 -4.75 -5.26
CA ASP A 41 -5.83 -3.38 -5.38
C ASP A 41 -5.81 -2.65 -4.02
N LEU A 42 -6.52 -3.17 -3.02
CA LEU A 42 -6.47 -2.71 -1.64
C LEU A 42 -5.06 -2.79 -1.01
N PHE A 43 -4.14 -3.59 -1.57
CA PHE A 43 -2.73 -3.58 -1.19
C PHE A 43 -2.04 -2.23 -1.48
N TYR A 44 -2.50 -1.47 -2.48
CA TYR A 44 -2.03 -0.11 -2.73
C TYR A 44 -2.46 0.89 -1.65
N MET A 45 -3.54 0.64 -0.91
CA MET A 45 -3.94 1.57 0.16
C MET A 45 -3.03 1.49 1.40
N CYS A 46 -2.15 0.48 1.52
CA CYS A 46 -1.23 0.40 2.64
C CYS A 46 -0.18 1.50 2.57
N THR A 47 -0.13 2.42 3.54
CA THR A 47 0.87 3.51 3.59
C THR A 47 2.29 3.07 3.96
N LEU A 48 2.55 1.76 4.09
CA LEU A 48 3.84 1.19 4.49
C LEU A 48 4.40 1.71 5.84
N CYS A 49 3.54 2.22 6.74
CA CYS A 49 3.96 2.76 8.04
C CYS A 49 4.56 1.72 9.02
N GLY A 50 4.35 0.42 8.80
CA GLY A 50 4.94 -0.66 9.60
C GLY A 50 4.28 -0.93 10.96
N MET A 51 3.24 -0.18 11.36
CA MET A 51 2.57 -0.36 12.65
C MET A 51 1.99 -1.77 12.84
N CYS A 52 1.44 -2.37 11.79
CA CYS A 52 0.93 -3.75 11.85
C CYS A 52 2.02 -4.78 12.20
N LYS A 53 3.23 -4.62 11.64
CA LYS A 53 4.37 -5.51 11.90
C LYS A 53 4.81 -5.39 13.36
N LYS A 54 4.92 -4.15 13.87
CA LYS A 54 5.29 -3.88 15.28
C LYS A 54 4.30 -4.44 16.31
N ASN A 55 3.02 -4.52 15.95
CA ASN A 55 1.95 -4.92 16.87
C ASN A 55 1.45 -6.36 16.64
N CYS A 56 2.07 -7.12 15.73
CA CYS A 56 1.68 -8.49 15.49
C CYS A 56 2.41 -9.41 16.49
N PRO A 57 1.70 -10.09 17.41
CA PRO A 57 2.33 -10.91 18.45
C PRO A 57 2.97 -12.20 17.90
N ILE A 58 2.62 -12.57 16.67
CA ILE A 58 3.10 -13.78 15.98
C ILE A 58 3.86 -13.42 14.69
N GLU A 59 4.23 -12.15 14.55
CA GLU A 59 5.13 -11.64 13.50
C GLU A 59 4.71 -11.97 12.05
N VAL A 60 3.41 -11.94 11.74
CA VAL A 60 2.91 -12.11 10.37
C VAL A 60 3.51 -11.04 9.44
N ASP A 61 4.23 -11.47 8.42
CA ASP A 61 4.64 -10.61 7.32
C ASP A 61 3.61 -10.63 6.18
N LEU A 62 3.02 -9.46 5.91
CA LEU A 62 2.06 -9.27 4.83
C LEU A 62 2.74 -9.17 3.46
N GLU A 63 4.06 -9.01 3.41
CA GLU A 63 4.86 -8.88 2.18
C GLU A 63 4.28 -7.84 1.21
N ILE A 64 3.78 -6.70 1.72
CA ILE A 64 2.99 -5.72 0.95
C ILE A 64 3.68 -5.30 -0.36
N ARG A 65 5.01 -5.13 -0.34
CA ARG A 65 5.78 -4.78 -1.55
C ARG A 65 5.70 -5.89 -2.60
N LYS A 66 5.85 -7.15 -2.20
CA LYS A 66 5.70 -8.31 -3.09
C LYS A 66 4.27 -8.43 -3.62
N GLN A 67 3.27 -8.19 -2.78
CA GLN A 67 1.87 -8.16 -3.22
C GLN A 67 1.64 -7.06 -4.28
N ARG A 68 2.23 -5.87 -4.10
CA ARG A 68 2.20 -4.79 -5.10
C ARG A 68 2.95 -5.17 -6.38
N THR A 69 4.10 -5.84 -6.30
CA THR A 69 4.82 -6.37 -7.48
C THR A 69 3.94 -7.35 -8.27
N GLN A 70 3.27 -8.29 -7.60
CA GLN A 70 2.35 -9.23 -8.24
C GLN A 70 1.17 -8.52 -8.91
N LEU A 71 0.68 -7.42 -8.34
CA LEU A 71 -0.36 -6.61 -8.98
C LEU A 71 0.15 -5.93 -10.25
N ILE A 72 1.39 -5.43 -10.26
CA ILE A 72 2.01 -4.85 -11.46
C ILE A 72 2.16 -5.92 -12.55
N GLU A 73 2.69 -7.10 -12.21
CA GLU A 73 2.81 -8.25 -13.12
C GLU A 73 1.45 -8.70 -13.69
N ALA A 74 0.38 -8.56 -12.89
CA ALA A 74 -0.99 -8.82 -13.32
C ALA A 74 -1.66 -7.65 -14.08
N GLY A 75 -0.91 -6.60 -14.46
CA GLY A 75 -1.42 -5.45 -15.21
C GLY A 75 -2.28 -4.48 -14.40
N LYS A 76 -2.28 -4.58 -13.06
CA LYS A 76 -3.06 -3.77 -12.14
C LYS A 76 -2.24 -2.63 -11.51
N GLU A 77 -1.32 -2.06 -12.26
CA GLU A 77 -0.60 -0.87 -11.83
C GLU A 77 -1.53 0.36 -11.88
N THR A 78 -1.48 1.21 -10.86
CA THR A 78 -2.31 2.43 -10.81
C THR A 78 -1.82 3.49 -11.79
N GLU A 79 -2.73 4.25 -12.39
CA GLU A 79 -2.40 5.37 -13.29
C GLU A 79 -1.53 6.44 -12.61
N ALA A 80 -1.74 6.69 -11.31
CA ALA A 80 -0.93 7.60 -10.53
C ALA A 80 0.55 7.14 -10.46
N ASN A 81 0.79 5.84 -10.25
CA ASN A 81 2.15 5.29 -10.25
C ASN A 81 2.80 5.35 -11.63
N LYS A 82 2.06 5.02 -12.69
CA LYS A 82 2.57 5.11 -14.07
C LYS A 82 3.02 6.54 -14.40
N ALA A 83 2.16 7.53 -14.14
CA ALA A 83 2.46 8.94 -14.36
C ALA A 83 3.66 9.41 -13.53
N MET A 84 3.72 9.01 -12.25
CA MET A 84 4.84 9.32 -11.37
C MET A 84 6.17 8.76 -11.90
N ILE A 85 6.20 7.49 -12.33
CA ILE A 85 7.38 6.82 -12.88
C ILE A 85 7.81 7.48 -14.20
N GLU A 86 6.87 7.81 -15.08
CA GLU A 86 7.15 8.54 -16.32
C GLU A 86 7.79 9.90 -16.02
N ASN A 87 7.25 10.65 -15.06
CA ASN A 87 7.79 11.94 -14.65
C ASN A 87 9.21 11.82 -14.09
N ILE A 88 9.48 10.80 -13.26
CA ILE A 88 10.83 10.56 -12.74
C ILE A 88 11.80 10.30 -13.90
N ARG A 89 11.44 9.45 -14.86
CA ARG A 89 12.28 9.14 -16.02
C ARG A 89 12.53 10.35 -16.92
N LYS A 90 11.53 11.21 -17.11
CA LYS A 90 11.58 12.35 -18.05
C LYS A 90 12.16 13.63 -17.44
N TYR A 91 11.88 13.90 -16.17
CA TYR A 91 12.19 15.18 -15.51
C TYR A 91 13.02 15.03 -14.22
N GLY A 92 13.40 13.80 -13.85
CA GLY A 92 14.17 13.53 -12.62
C GLY A 92 13.39 13.72 -11.32
N ASN A 93 12.07 13.89 -11.38
CA ASN A 93 11.21 14.08 -10.21
C ASN A 93 9.78 13.57 -10.46
N PRO A 94 9.01 13.18 -9.44
CA PRO A 94 7.67 12.61 -9.61
C PRO A 94 6.61 13.61 -10.07
N PHE A 95 6.87 14.91 -9.94
CA PHE A 95 5.89 15.98 -10.16
C PHE A 95 5.84 16.51 -11.59
N GLY A 96 6.75 16.06 -12.45
CA GLY A 96 6.82 16.50 -13.84
C GLY A 96 7.67 17.77 -14.03
N LYS A 97 7.31 18.60 -15.00
CA LYS A 97 7.98 19.89 -15.24
C LYS A 97 7.61 20.90 -14.16
N ILE A 98 8.60 21.36 -13.39
CA ILE A 98 8.41 22.36 -12.34
C ILE A 98 8.76 23.74 -12.90
N GLU A 99 7.80 24.66 -12.92
CA GLU A 99 8.06 26.08 -13.25
C GLU A 99 8.60 26.83 -12.02
N LYS A 100 9.56 27.71 -12.24
CA LYS A 100 10.21 28.49 -11.18
C LYS A 100 9.16 29.35 -10.45
N GLY A 101 9.05 29.17 -9.13
CA GLY A 101 8.11 29.91 -8.28
C GLY A 101 6.69 29.34 -8.19
N LYS A 102 6.35 28.25 -8.90
CA LYS A 102 5.04 27.59 -8.74
C LYS A 102 5.06 26.56 -7.61
N LYS A 103 4.00 26.56 -6.80
CA LYS A 103 3.72 25.50 -5.83
C LYS A 103 3.18 24.26 -6.55
N LEU A 104 3.64 23.09 -6.12
CA LEU A 104 3.16 21.80 -6.63
C LEU A 104 1.67 21.64 -6.28
N LYS A 105 0.84 21.36 -7.29
CA LYS A 105 -0.60 21.19 -7.12
C LYS A 105 -1.02 19.74 -6.89
N THR A 106 -0.20 18.79 -7.34
CA THR A 106 -0.50 17.36 -7.26
C THR A 106 0.53 16.69 -6.35
N LEU A 107 0.03 16.03 -5.30
CA LEU A 107 0.83 15.12 -4.48
C LEU A 107 0.48 13.70 -4.90
N PHE A 108 1.48 12.93 -5.33
CA PHE A 108 1.31 11.50 -5.52
C PHE A 108 1.43 10.84 -4.14
N CYS A 109 0.31 10.34 -3.59
CA CYS A 109 0.38 9.47 -2.42
C CYS A 109 0.64 8.04 -2.91
N CYS A 110 1.71 7.42 -2.41
CA CYS A 110 2.06 6.01 -2.59
C CYS A 110 1.11 5.03 -1.88
#